data_AF-A0A9E5GHH1-F1
#
_entry.id   AF-A0A9E5GHH1-F1
#
_cell.length_a   1.000
_cell.length_b   1.000
_cell.length_c   1.000
_cell.angle_alpha   90.00
_cell.angle_beta   90.00
_cell.angle_gamma   90.00
#
_symmetry.space_group_name_H-M   'P 1'
#
loop_
_entity.id
_entity.type
_entity.pdbx_description
1 polymer ?
#
loop_
_entity_poly.entity_id
_entity_poly.type
_entity_poly.pdbx_seq_one_letter_code
_entity_poly.pdbx_strand_id
1 'polypeptide(L)' 'VSPIRADVVYDKYGVPNTMHKYVDLLDVLIALVYNEERDKVVMTAVKTNTGMVEKPMGVSLDPKTMLISK' A
#
# COMPACT_ATOMS: atom_id res chain seq x y z
N VAL A 1 5.62 7.38 -15.76
CA VAL A 1 4.22 6.92 -15.62
C VAL A 1 4.14 5.48 -16.08
N SER A 2 3.87 4.56 -15.17
CA SER A 2 3.62 3.15 -15.53
C SER A 2 2.29 3.05 -16.27
N PRO A 3 2.17 2.24 -17.34
CA PRO A 3 0.95 2.16 -18.12
C PRO A 3 -0.20 1.61 -17.27
N ILE A 4 -1.23 2.43 -17.08
CA ILE A 4 -2.46 2.06 -16.37
C ILE A 4 -3.27 1.18 -17.32
N ARG A 5 -3.38 -0.11 -17.01
CA ARG A 5 -4.33 -1.00 -17.70
C ARG A 5 -5.73 -0.63 -17.23
N ALA A 6 -6.66 -0.45 -18.17
CA ALA A 6 -8.01 0.06 -17.91
C ALA A 6 -8.82 -0.76 -16.89
N ASP A 7 -8.48 -2.04 -16.70
CA ASP A 7 -9.25 -2.97 -15.86
C ASP A 7 -8.63 -3.22 -14.47
N VAL A 8 -7.65 -2.42 -14.05
CA VAL A 8 -7.01 -2.58 -12.74
C VAL A 8 -7.83 -1.88 -11.68
N VAL A 9 -8.46 -2.68 -10.83
CA VAL A 9 -9.18 -2.20 -9.64
C VAL A 9 -8.21 -2.21 -8.46
N TYR A 10 -8.12 -1.08 -7.77
CA TYR A 10 -7.35 -0.95 -6.54
C TYR A 10 -8.25 -1.13 -5.32
N ASP A 11 -7.75 -1.81 -4.30
CA ASP A 11 -8.45 -1.91 -3.02
C ASP A 11 -8.32 -0.60 -2.19
N LYS A 12 -8.93 -0.60 -1.00
CA LYS A 12 -8.88 0.54 -0.06
C LYS A 12 -7.47 0.92 0.41
N TYR A 13 -6.47 0.06 0.18
CA TYR A 13 -5.07 0.28 0.55
C TYR A 13 -4.21 0.61 -0.68
N GLY A 14 -4.79 0.73 -1.87
CA GLY A 14 -4.05 1.00 -3.10
C GLY A 14 -3.35 -0.24 -3.69
N VAL A 15 -3.72 -1.44 -3.26
CA VAL A 15 -3.20 -2.69 -3.83
C VAL A 15 -4.05 -3.07 -5.06
N PRO A 16 -3.45 -3.24 -6.25
CA PRO A 16 -4.20 -3.64 -7.43
C PRO A 16 -4.59 -5.11 -7.37
N ASN A 17 -5.80 -5.43 -7.88
CA ASN A 17 -6.32 -6.80 -7.99
C ASN A 17 -5.36 -7.78 -8.68
N THR A 18 -4.54 -7.29 -9.61
CA THR A 18 -3.50 -8.07 -10.31
C THR A 18 -2.43 -8.64 -9.38
N MET A 19 -2.28 -8.12 -8.16
CA MET A 19 -1.36 -8.63 -7.15
C MET A 19 -1.91 -9.84 -6.40
N HIS A 20 -3.23 -10.09 -6.42
CA HIS A 20 -3.86 -11.17 -5.66
C HIS A 20 -3.25 -12.55 -5.98
N LYS A 21 -2.89 -12.80 -7.24
CA LYS A 21 -2.25 -14.06 -7.67
C LYS A 21 -0.85 -14.30 -7.09
N TYR A 22 -0.21 -13.27 -6.54
CA TYR A 22 1.12 -13.36 -5.94
C TYR A 22 1.07 -13.28 -4.42
N VAL A 23 -0.10 -13.03 -3.82
CA VAL A 23 -0.25 -12.81 -2.36
C VAL A 23 0.33 -13.96 -1.55
N ASP A 24 0.10 -15.21 -1.97
CA ASP A 24 0.59 -16.40 -1.27
C ASP A 24 2.12 -16.59 -1.41
N LEU A 25 2.76 -15.93 -2.37
CA LEU A 25 4.20 -15.96 -2.58
C LEU A 25 4.94 -14.84 -1.84
N LEU A 26 4.22 -13.86 -1.33
CA LEU A 26 4.80 -12.68 -0.67
C LEU A 26 4.76 -12.86 0.82
N ASP A 27 5.89 -12.94 1.51
CA ASP A 27 5.90 -12.98 2.98
C ASP A 27 5.29 -11.70 3.58
N VAL A 28 5.59 -10.55 3.00
CA VAL A 28 5.13 -9.24 3.48
C VAL A 28 4.66 -8.40 2.30
N LEU A 29 3.52 -7.71 2.47
CA LEU A 29 3.00 -6.73 1.51
C LEU A 29 2.78 -5.39 2.22
N ILE A 30 3.53 -4.38 1.79
CA ILE A 30 3.39 -3.00 2.27
C ILE A 30 2.85 -2.14 1.13
N ALA A 31 1.72 -1.47 1.37
CA ALA A 31 1.13 -0.53 0.43
C ALA A 31 1.54 0.90 0.79
N LEU A 32 1.88 1.68 -0.23
CA LEU A 32 2.23 3.11 -0.12
C LEU A 32 1.24 3.91 -0.94
N VAL A 33 0.44 4.75 -0.28
CA VAL A 33 -0.56 5.60 -0.94
C VAL A 33 -0.29 7.05 -0.61
N TYR A 34 -0.10 7.88 -1.63
CA TYR A 34 -0.04 9.32 -1.44
C TYR A 34 -1.44 9.88 -1.19
N ASN A 35 -1.61 10.55 -0.05
CA ASN A 35 -2.83 11.25 0.32
C ASN A 35 -2.66 12.73 -0.07
N GLU A 36 -3.34 13.14 -1.13
CA GLU A 36 -3.24 14.49 -1.68
C GLU A 36 -3.79 15.55 -0.70
N GLU A 37 -4.82 15.23 0.07
CA GLU A 37 -5.42 16.16 1.04
C GLU A 37 -4.46 16.50 2.18
N ARG A 38 -3.59 15.56 2.56
CA ARG A 38 -2.66 15.69 3.67
C ARG A 38 -1.23 15.99 3.25
N ASP A 39 -0.91 15.94 1.95
CA ASP A 39 0.45 16.01 1.42
C ASP A 39 1.40 15.01 2.13
N LYS A 40 0.93 13.77 2.29
CA LYS A 40 1.66 12.69 3.00
C LYS A 40 1.54 11.37 2.27
N VAL A 41 2.56 10.52 2.42
CA VAL A 41 2.48 9.11 2.00
C VAL A 41 2.04 8.27 3.19
N VAL A 42 0.95 7.52 3.04
CA VAL A 42 0.48 6.56 4.03
C VAL A 42 1.08 5.20 3.71
N MET A 43 1.93 4.70 4.59
CA MET A 43 2.50 3.36 4.52
C MET A 43 1.70 2.38 5.36
N THR A 44 1.18 1.33 4.74
CA THR A 44 0.20 0.41 5.34
C THR A 44 0.66 -1.04 5.19
N ALA A 45 0.76 -1.79 6.29
CA ALA A 45 1.07 -3.22 6.26
C ALA A 45 -0.20 -4.05 5.96
N VAL A 46 -0.30 -4.59 4.75
CA VAL A 46 -1.50 -5.30 4.25
C VAL A 46 -1.39 -6.82 4.47
N LYS A 47 -0.18 -7.38 4.35
CA LYS A 47 0.13 -8.79 4.63
C LYS A 47 1.40 -8.93 5.45
N THR A 48 1.39 -9.86 6.39
CA THR A 48 2.57 -10.38 7.09
C THR A 48 2.76 -11.86 6.80
N ASN A 49 3.85 -12.44 7.33
CA ASN A 49 4.12 -13.88 7.24
C ASN A 49 3.02 -14.73 7.89
N THR A 50 2.22 -14.15 8.80
CA THR A 50 1.09 -14.80 9.46
C THR A 50 -0.23 -14.66 8.71
N GLY A 51 -0.28 -13.90 7.62
CA GLY A 51 -1.48 -13.72 6.80
C GLY A 51 -1.84 -12.25 6.53
N MET A 52 -3.07 -12.03 6.08
CA MET A 52 -3.59 -10.69 5.82
C MET A 52 -3.87 -9.95 7.14
N VAL A 53 -3.55 -8.66 7.18
CA VAL A 53 -3.76 -7.83 8.38
C VAL A 53 -5.18 -7.27 8.34
N GLU A 54 -6.06 -7.69 9.27
CA GLU A 54 -7.46 -7.23 9.30
C GLU A 54 -7.61 -5.73 9.59
N LYS A 55 -6.71 -5.18 10.41
CA LYS A 55 -6.58 -3.75 10.71
C LYS A 55 -5.16 -3.29 10.41
N PRO A 56 -4.86 -2.99 9.15
CA PRO A 56 -3.54 -2.53 8.75
C PRO A 56 -3.11 -1.31 9.56
N MET A 57 -1.95 -1.40 10.19
CA MET A 57 -1.33 -0.26 10.85
C MET A 57 -0.72 0.64 9.77
N GLY A 58 -1.14 1.91 9.78
CA GLY A 58 -0.65 2.93 8.87
C GLY A 58 0.33 3.86 9.58
N VAL A 59 1.45 4.18 8.93
CA VAL A 59 2.33 5.28 9.34
C VAL A 59 2.39 6.34 8.24
N SER A 60 2.34 7.61 8.64
CA SER A 60 2.48 8.72 7.71
C SER A 60 3.96 9.01 7.48
N LEU A 61 4.34 9.16 6.22
CA LEU A 61 5.67 9.53 5.79
C LEU A 61 5.63 10.89 5.10
N ASP A 62 6.67 11.67 5.32
CA ASP A 62 6.91 12.88 4.55
C ASP A 62 7.32 12.52 3.11
N PRO A 63 6.64 13.01 2.07
CA PRO A 63 6.86 12.58 0.69
C PRO A 63 8.23 13.00 0.13
N LYS A 64 8.88 14.01 0.72
CA LYS A 64 10.18 14.52 0.26
C LYS A 64 11.34 13.76 0.89
N THR A 65 11.21 13.42 2.16
CA THR A 65 12.28 12.78 2.95
C THR A 65 12.07 11.29 3.15
N MET A 66 10.85 10.78 2.94
CA MET A 66 10.40 9.42 3.26
C MET A 66 10.57 9.02 4.74
N LEU A 67 10.80 10.00 5.62
CA LEU A 67 10.88 9.80 7.06
C LEU A 67 9.49 9.78 7.67
N ILE A 68 9.36 9.06 8.80
CA ILE A 68 8.12 9.03 9.58
C ILE A 68 7.79 10.46 10.01
N SER A 69 6.65 10.94 9.55
CA SER A 69 6.12 12.25 9.92
C SER A 69 5.15 12.09 11.07
N LYS A 70 5.22 13.00 12.04
CA LYS A 70 4.32 13.06 13.18
C LYS A 70 2.91 13.46 12.77
#